data_AF-A0A527ZC37-F1
#
_entry.id   AF-A0A527ZC37-F1
#
_cell.length_a   1.000
_cell.length_b   1.000
_cell.length_c   1.000
_cell.angle_alpha   90.00
_cell.angle_beta   90.00
_cell.angle_gamma   90.00
#
_symmetry.space_group_name_H-M   'P 1'
#
loop_
_entity.id
_entity.type
_entity.pdbx_description
1 polymer ?
#
loop_
_entity_poly.entity_id
_entity_poly.type
_entity_poly.pdbx_seq_one_letter_code
_entity_poly.pdbx_strand_id
1 'polypeptide(L)'
;VFQRLNSGMSVFSLLAIPFFIYAGDLMVRGGIASKIVAFAGSLVGHMRGGLGQVNIATATLFGGISGSAVAEAAAVGGLMI
;
A
#
# COMPACT_ATOMS: atom_id res chain seq x y z
N VAL A 1 30.92 14.44 -5.65
CA VAL A 1 29.45 14.22 -5.56
C VAL A 1 29.07 12.83 -6.09
N PHE A 2 29.54 12.41 -7.26
CA PHE A 2 29.32 11.03 -7.79
C PHE A 2 29.82 9.90 -6.85
N GLN A 3 30.96 10.09 -6.18
CA GLN A 3 31.50 9.11 -5.21
C GLN A 3 30.58 8.91 -3.97
N ARG A 4 29.79 9.91 -3.56
CA ARG A 4 28.84 9.79 -2.43
C ARG A 4 27.54 9.06 -2.82
N LEU A 5 27.19 9.05 -4.11
CA LEU A 5 26.12 8.21 -4.67
C LEU A 5 26.58 6.75 -4.81
N ASN A 6 27.89 6.48 -4.81
CA ASN A 6 28.46 5.14 -5.00
C ASN A 6 28.85 4.44 -3.68
N SER A 7 28.85 5.16 -2.55
CA SER A 7 29.36 4.67 -1.26
C SER A 7 28.33 3.91 -0.38
N GLY A 8 27.34 3.25 -0.98
CA GLY A 8 26.55 2.22 -0.29
C GLY A 8 25.18 2.63 0.29
N MET A 9 24.85 3.91 0.38
CA MET A 9 23.51 4.38 0.86
C MET A 9 22.49 4.67 -0.26
N SER A 10 22.87 4.51 -1.54
CA SER A 10 22.23 5.28 -2.62
C SER A 10 21.72 4.49 -3.83
N VAL A 11 21.68 3.16 -3.81
CA VAL A 11 20.96 2.38 -4.85
C VAL A 11 19.88 1.51 -4.24
N PHE A 12 20.19 0.72 -3.21
CA PHE A 12 19.19 -0.16 -2.58
C PHE A 12 18.00 0.61 -1.97
N SER A 13 18.24 1.71 -1.23
CA SER A 13 17.15 2.55 -0.72
C SER A 13 16.41 3.32 -1.82
N LEU A 14 17.08 3.71 -2.90
CA LEU A 14 16.42 4.35 -4.04
C LEU A 14 15.57 3.36 -4.85
N LEU A 15 15.98 2.09 -4.92
CA LEU A 15 15.22 1.01 -5.55
C LEU A 15 14.00 0.59 -4.71
N ALA A 16 13.97 0.88 -3.41
CA ALA A 16 12.81 0.60 -2.58
C ALA A 16 11.54 1.28 -3.10
N ILE A 17 11.64 2.53 -3.57
CA ILE A 17 10.50 3.29 -4.12
C ILE A 17 9.85 2.57 -5.33
N PRO A 18 10.57 2.27 -6.43
CA PRO A 18 9.98 1.56 -7.56
C PRO A 18 9.53 0.14 -7.21
N PHE A 19 10.24 -0.57 -6.33
CA PHE A 19 9.79 -1.89 -5.88
C PHE A 19 8.49 -1.83 -5.06
N PHE A 20 8.29 -0.82 -4.20
CA PHE A 20 7.03 -0.62 -3.48
C PHE A 20 5.88 -0.25 -4.41
N ILE A 21 6.13 0.58 -5.42
CA ILE A 21 5.13 0.90 -6.45
C ILE A 21 4.76 -0.36 -7.24
N TYR A 22 5.76 -1.15 -7.66
CA TYR A 22 5.54 -2.40 -8.37
C TYR A 22 4.79 -3.43 -7.52
N ALA A 23 5.12 -3.57 -6.24
CA ALA A 23 4.39 -4.42 -5.31
C ALA A 23 2.93 -3.97 -5.14
N GLY A 24 2.69 -2.66 -5.09
CA GLY A 24 1.34 -2.09 -5.06
C GLY A 24 0.54 -2.43 -6.32
N ASP A 25 1.11 -2.23 -7.51
CA ASP A 25 0.48 -2.59 -8.78
C ASP A 25 0.23 -4.11 -8.89
N LEU A 26 1.17 -4.94 -8.42
CA LEU A 26 1.01 -6.39 -8.34
C LEU A 26 -0.13 -6.79 -7.40
N MET A 27 -0.28 -6.12 -6.25
CA MET A 27 -1.37 -6.39 -5.30
C MET A 27 -2.74 -6.02 -5.86
N VAL A 28 -2.82 -4.93 -6.63
CA VAL A 28 -4.04 -4.50 -7.32
C VAL A 28 -4.40 -5.47 -8.43
N ARG A 29 -3.47 -5.73 -9.36
CA ARG A 29 -3.69 -6.65 -10.50
C ARG A 29 -3.90 -8.10 -10.07
N GLY A 30 -3.21 -8.52 -9.01
CA GLY A 30 -3.36 -9.84 -8.40
C GLY A 30 -4.63 -10.00 -7.56
N GLY A 31 -5.42 -8.95 -7.39
CA GLY A 31 -6.68 -8.97 -6.64
C GLY A 31 -6.52 -9.11 -5.13
N ILE A 32 -5.30 -9.08 -4.60
CA ILE A 32 -5.02 -9.11 -3.15
C ILE A 32 -5.64 -7.87 -2.50
N ALA A 33 -5.46 -6.72 -3.13
CA ALA A 33 -5.95 -5.47 -2.60
C ALA A 33 -7.47 -5.41 -2.50
N SER A 34 -8.18 -5.88 -3.52
CA SER A 34 -9.64 -6.00 -3.48
C SER A 34 -10.13 -6.98 -2.40
N LYS A 35 -9.39 -8.07 -2.15
CA LYS A 35 -9.72 -9.03 -1.07
C LYS A 35 -9.57 -8.39 0.31
N ILE A 36 -8.53 -7.59 0.53
CA ILE A 36 -8.33 -6.86 1.79
C ILE A 36 -9.43 -5.82 2.00
N VAL A 37 -9.79 -5.07 0.96
CA VAL A 37 -10.89 -4.09 1.01
C VAL A 37 -12.22 -4.78 1.33
N ALA A 38 -12.52 -5.92 0.69
CA ALA A 38 -13.74 -6.68 0.95
C ALA A 38 -13.78 -7.24 2.39
N PHE A 39 -12.63 -7.70 2.89
CA PHE A 39 -12.49 -8.15 4.27
C PHE A 39 -12.73 -7.00 5.27
N ALA A 40 -12.08 -5.86 5.09
CA ALA A 40 -12.33 -4.66 5.89
C ALA A 40 -13.81 -4.21 5.79
N GLY A 41 -14.38 -4.26 4.58
CA GLY A 41 -15.79 -4.08 4.28
C GLY A 41 -16.72 -4.91 5.14
N SER A 42 -16.41 -6.20 5.27
CA SER A 42 -17.20 -7.13 6.08
C SER A 42 -17.13 -6.87 7.58
N LEU A 43 -16.04 -6.25 8.07
CA LEU A 43 -15.81 -5.97 9.49
C LEU A 43 -16.42 -4.65 9.97
N VAL A 44 -16.32 -3.60 9.15
CA VAL A 44 -16.69 -2.22 9.57
C VAL A 44 -17.63 -1.50 8.60
N GLY A 45 -17.95 -2.10 7.44
CA GLY A 45 -18.77 -1.48 6.40
C GLY A 45 -20.24 -1.26 6.77
N HIS A 46 -20.76 -2.01 7.75
CA HIS A 46 -22.13 -1.87 8.25
C HIS A 46 -22.30 -0.71 9.26
N MET A 47 -21.23 -0.02 9.64
CA MET A 47 -21.29 1.13 10.55
C MET A 47 -21.66 2.42 9.81
N ARG A 48 -22.24 3.40 10.52
CA ARG A 48 -22.52 4.73 9.96
C ARG A 48 -21.21 5.39 9.52
N GLY A 49 -21.13 5.84 8.26
CA GLY A 49 -19.87 6.28 7.66
C GLY A 49 -18.99 5.12 7.16
N GLY A 50 -19.58 3.95 6.90
CA GLY A 50 -18.90 2.69 6.59
C GLY A 50 -17.80 2.77 5.55
N LEU A 51 -17.98 3.53 4.45
CA LEU A 51 -16.93 3.67 3.43
C LEU A 51 -15.62 4.28 3.98
N GLY A 52 -15.74 5.29 4.85
CA GLY A 52 -14.57 5.90 5.50
C GLY A 52 -13.91 4.97 6.51
N GLN A 53 -14.71 4.22 7.26
CA GLN A 53 -14.20 3.20 8.20
C GLN A 53 -13.49 2.07 7.45
N VAL A 54 -14.05 1.61 6.33
CA VAL A 54 -13.42 0.60 5.47
C VAL A 54 -12.12 1.10 4.88
N ASN A 55 -12.03 2.38 4.51
CA ASN A 55 -10.76 2.99 4.07
C ASN A 55 -9.71 2.96 5.19
N ILE A 56 -10.03 3.45 6.38
CA ILE A 56 -9.10 3.45 7.52
C ILE A 56 -8.70 2.01 7.90
N ALA A 57 -9.63 1.07 7.91
CA ALA A 57 -9.35 -0.32 8.24
C ALA A 57 -8.50 -1.00 7.15
N THR A 58 -8.78 -0.74 5.88
CA THR A 58 -7.98 -1.23 4.74
C THR A 58 -6.56 -0.67 4.81
N ALA A 59 -6.43 0.64 4.98
CA ALA A 59 -5.16 1.36 5.18
C ALA A 59 -4.34 0.74 6.32
N THR A 60 -4.98 0.55 7.49
CA THR A 60 -4.34 -0.04 8.67
C THR A 60 -3.88 -1.48 8.41
N LEU A 61 -4.69 -2.31 7.75
CA LEU A 61 -4.33 -3.69 7.42
C LEU A 61 -3.20 -3.74 6.38
N PHE A 62 -3.25 -2.89 5.36
CA PHE A 62 -2.21 -2.77 4.35
C PHE A 62 -0.89 -2.28 4.93
N GLY A 63 -0.91 -1.22 5.73
CA GLY A 63 0.24 -0.68 6.42
C GLY A 63 0.85 -1.69 7.40
N GLY A 64 0.01 -2.47 8.09
CA GLY A 64 0.46 -3.54 8.99
C GLY A 64 1.13 -4.72 8.28
N ILE A 65 0.62 -5.12 7.10
CA ILE A 65 1.18 -6.24 6.32
C ILE A 65 2.42 -5.81 5.53
N SER A 66 2.38 -4.61 4.95
CA SER A 66 3.42 -4.10 4.04
C SER A 66 4.56 -3.40 4.79
N GLY A 67 4.29 -2.83 5.97
CA GLY A 67 5.25 -2.00 6.71
C GLY A 67 5.67 -0.73 5.98
N SER A 68 5.01 -0.39 4.87
CA SER A 68 5.38 0.69 3.96
C SER A 68 4.15 1.48 3.51
N ALA A 69 4.12 2.76 3.89
CA ALA A 69 3.08 3.70 3.49
C ALA A 69 3.05 3.94 1.96
N VAL A 70 4.20 3.79 1.28
CA VAL A 70 4.30 3.97 -0.18
C VAL A 70 3.59 2.86 -0.93
N ALA A 71 3.74 1.61 -0.46
CA ALA A 71 3.06 0.46 -1.04
C ALA A 71 1.54 0.52 -0.81
N GLU A 72 1.11 0.99 0.37
CA GLU A 72 -0.30 1.24 0.68
C GLU A 72 -0.91 2.27 -0.27
N ALA A 73 -0.25 3.42 -0.47
CA ALA A 73 -0.73 4.47 -1.38
C ALA A 73 -0.85 3.97 -2.83
N ALA A 74 0.10 3.16 -3.30
CA ALA A 74 0.06 2.58 -4.64
C ALA A 74 -1.07 1.55 -4.82
N ALA A 75 -1.40 0.77 -3.78
CA ALA A 75 -2.41 -0.28 -3.87
C ALA A 75 -3.84 0.21 -3.58
N VAL A 76 -4.02 1.00 -2.52
CA VAL A 76 -5.35 1.46 -2.07
C VAL A 76 -5.80 2.67 -2.88
N GLY A 77 -4.87 3.55 -3.28
CA GLY A 77 -5.18 4.71 -4.12
C GLY A 77 -5.91 4.30 -5.40
N GLY A 78 -5.39 3.34 -6.17
CA GLY A 78 -6.05 2.91 -7.42
C GLY A 78 -7.38 2.15 -7.26
N LEU A 79 -7.78 1.78 -6.04
CA LEU A 79 -9.02 1.05 -5.76
C LEU A 79 -10.11 1.90 -5.10
N MET A 80 -9.74 2.99 -4.43
CA MET A 80 -10.65 3.81 -3.62
C MET A 80 -10.91 5.22 -4.17
N ILE A 81 -10.11 5.70 -5.12
CA ILE A 81 -10.38 6.89 -5.95
C ILE A 81 -10.49 6.51 -7.42
#